data_AF-A0A258JKK8-F1
#
_entry.id   AF-A0A258JKK8-F1
#
_cell.length_a   1.000
_cell.length_b   1.000
_cell.length_c   1.000
_cell.angle_alpha   90.00
_cell.angle_beta   90.00
_cell.angle_gamma   90.00
#
_symmetry.space_group_name_H-M   'P 1'
#
loop_
_entity.id
_entity.type
_entity.pdbx_description
1 polymer ?
#
loop_
_entity_poly.entity_id
_entity_poly.type
_entity_poly.pdbx_seq_one_letter_code
_entity_poly.pdbx_strand_id
1 'polypeptide(L)'
;PGDRLTADATYMLGESFYQRQTYKDAAEQFLQVSTKFPNSTRAPEALLRLGQSLAALNEREAACATFAEVDRKFPRATSSLRQSVEREQKRAGC
;
A
#
# COMPACT_ATOMS: atom_id res chain seq x y z
N PRO A 1 -12.15 -8.91 18.39
CA PRO A 1 -12.54 -9.69 17.19
C PRO A 1 -13.21 -8.77 16.15
N GLY A 2 -12.45 -8.26 15.19
CA GLY A 2 -12.98 -7.34 14.17
C GLY A 2 -11.90 -6.80 13.23
N ASP A 3 -10.76 -6.38 13.79
CA ASP A 3 -9.77 -5.59 13.05
C ASP A 3 -9.11 -6.33 11.89
N ARG A 4 -8.87 -7.65 12.00
CA ARG A 4 -8.27 -8.44 10.90
C ARG A 4 -9.21 -8.60 9.71
N LEU A 5 -10.48 -8.90 9.96
CA LEU A 5 -11.48 -9.06 8.90
C LEU A 5 -11.81 -7.72 8.26
N THR A 6 -11.89 -6.65 9.06
CA THR A 6 -12.09 -5.29 8.53
C THR A 6 -10.91 -4.85 7.69
N ALA A 7 -9.66 -5.09 8.13
CA ALA A 7 -8.49 -4.76 7.34
C ALA A 7 -8.43 -5.50 6.00
N ASP A 8 -8.78 -6.79 5.99
CA ASP A 8 -8.81 -7.60 4.76
C ASP A 8 -9.92 -7.12 3.81
N ALA A 9 -11.13 -6.86 4.34
CA ALA A 9 -12.24 -6.33 3.55
C ALA A 9 -11.92 -4.94 2.95
N THR A 10 -11.36 -4.02 3.74
CA THR A 10 -10.93 -2.70 3.24
C THR A 10 -9.81 -2.83 2.20
N TYR A 11 -8.87 -3.76 2.40
CA TYR A 11 -7.83 -4.05 1.41
C TYR A 11 -8.43 -4.54 0.09
N MET A 12 -9.36 -5.51 0.14
CA MET A 12 -10.04 -6.03 -1.06
C MET A 12 -10.87 -4.95 -1.77
N LEU A 13 -11.47 -4.02 -1.01
CA LEU A 13 -12.16 -2.87 -1.59
C LEU A 13 -11.18 -1.95 -2.33
N GLY A 14 -10.02 -1.67 -1.75
CA GLY A 14 -8.92 -0.95 -2.41
C GLY A 14 -8.46 -1.63 -3.69
N GLU A 15 -8.28 -2.96 -3.67
CA GLU A 15 -7.93 -3.73 -4.86
C GLU A 15 -8.99 -3.61 -5.96
N SER A 16 -10.28 -3.65 -5.60
CA SER A 16 -11.38 -3.46 -6.55
C SER A 16 -11.31 -2.08 -7.22
N PHE A 17 -11.08 -1.02 -6.44
CA PHE A 17 -10.87 0.32 -7.00
C PHE A 17 -9.63 0.42 -7.88
N TYR A 18 -8.53 -0.22 -7.49
CA TYR A 18 -7.30 -0.25 -8.29
C TYR A 18 -7.52 -0.92 -9.65
N GLN A 19 -8.22 -2.06 -9.68
CA GLN A 19 -8.57 -2.77 -10.91
C GLN A 19 -9.51 -1.95 -11.81
N ARG A 20 -10.37 -1.12 -11.21
CA ARG A 20 -11.23 -0.16 -11.91
C ARG A 20 -10.50 1.10 -12.35
N GLN A 21 -9.18 1.18 -12.12
CA GLN A 21 -8.33 2.35 -12.41
C GLN A 21 -8.76 3.63 -11.67
N THR A 22 -9.58 3.50 -10.62
CA THR A 22 -9.95 4.60 -9.73
C THR A 22 -8.91 4.68 -8.61
N TYR A 23 -7.68 5.05 -8.98
CA TYR A 23 -6.51 4.96 -8.11
C TYR A 23 -6.61 5.86 -6.88
N LYS A 24 -7.35 6.97 -6.96
CA LYS A 24 -7.59 7.85 -5.80
C LYS A 24 -8.38 7.13 -4.71
N ASP A 25 -9.52 6.54 -5.07
CA ASP A 25 -10.33 5.76 -4.13
C ASP A 25 -9.54 4.56 -3.58
N ALA A 26 -8.75 3.91 -4.44
CA ALA A 26 -7.88 2.81 -4.04
C ALA A 26 -6.84 3.25 -2.99
N ALA A 27 -6.16 4.37 -3.24
CA ALA A 27 -5.21 4.97 -2.32
C ALA A 27 -5.86 5.25 -0.94
N GLU A 28 -7.07 5.81 -0.90
CA GLU A 28 -7.76 6.06 0.36
C GLU A 28 -8.02 4.78 1.16
N GLN A 29 -8.46 3.70 0.50
CA GLN A 29 -8.69 2.42 1.17
C GLN A 29 -7.39 1.80 1.69
N PHE A 30 -6.32 1.82 0.89
CA PHE A 30 -5.02 1.28 1.29
C PHE A 30 -4.37 2.09 2.42
N LEU A 31 -4.50 3.42 2.38
CA LEU A 31 -4.08 4.30 3.46
C LEU A 31 -4.85 3.97 4.74
N GLN A 32 -6.16 3.74 4.65
CA GLN A 32 -6.97 3.34 5.79
C GLN A 32 -6.46 2.02 6.40
N VAL A 33 -6.10 1.02 5.58
CA VAL A 33 -5.58 -0.25 6.10
C VAL A 33 -4.24 -0.06 6.81
N SER A 34 -3.31 0.67 6.20
CA SER A 34 -1.98 0.89 6.77
C SER A 34 -1.99 1.76 8.04
N THR A 35 -2.95 2.67 8.18
CA THR A 35 -3.04 3.61 9.31
C THR A 35 -3.95 3.14 10.44
N LYS A 36 -5.16 2.62 10.13
CA LYS A 36 -6.11 2.16 11.14
C LYS A 36 -5.83 0.74 11.62
N PHE A 37 -5.22 -0.08 10.77
CA PHE A 37 -4.93 -1.48 11.08
C PHE A 37 -3.44 -1.82 10.95
N PRO A 38 -2.51 -1.06 11.58
CA PRO A 38 -1.07 -1.26 11.41
C PRO A 38 -0.57 -2.63 11.89
N ASN A 39 -1.31 -3.30 12.78
CA ASN A 39 -0.98 -4.65 13.26
C ASN A 39 -1.54 -5.77 12.35
N SER A 40 -2.26 -5.43 11.28
CA SER A 40 -2.78 -6.40 10.32
C SER A 40 -1.66 -6.91 9.42
N THR A 41 -1.76 -8.18 9.02
CA THR A 41 -0.85 -8.77 8.02
C THR A 41 -0.98 -8.07 6.66
N ARG A 42 -2.12 -7.41 6.40
CA ARG A 42 -2.37 -6.62 5.19
C ARG A 42 -1.81 -5.21 5.25
N ALA A 43 -1.47 -4.68 6.42
CA ALA A 43 -0.96 -3.31 6.55
C ALA A 43 0.27 -3.02 5.67
N PRO A 44 1.31 -3.88 5.64
CA PRO A 44 2.47 -3.63 4.79
C PRO A 44 2.16 -3.82 3.30
N GLU A 45 1.31 -4.79 2.93
CA GLU A 45 0.82 -4.96 1.55
C GLU A 45 0.01 -3.76 1.08
N ALA A 46 -0.87 -3.23 1.94
CA ALA A 46 -1.66 -2.04 1.66
C ALA A 46 -0.78 -0.82 1.44
N LEU A 47 0.27 -0.63 2.24
CA LEU A 47 1.17 0.51 2.05
C LEU A 47 1.96 0.42 0.73
N LEU A 48 2.35 -0.78 0.30
CA LEU A 48 2.88 -1.00 -1.05
C LEU A 48 1.83 -0.61 -2.12
N ARG A 49 0.60 -1.11 -1.99
CA ARG A 49 -0.48 -0.80 -2.94
C ARG A 49 -0.83 0.69 -2.99
N LEU A 50 -0.77 1.39 -1.86
CA LEU A 50 -0.92 2.85 -1.79
C LEU A 50 0.13 3.54 -2.68
N GLY A 51 1.41 3.15 -2.55
CA GLY A 51 2.46 3.71 -3.38
C GLY A 51 2.25 3.43 -4.87
N GLN A 52 1.76 2.23 -5.23
CA GLN A 52 1.42 1.90 -6.61
C GLN A 52 0.26 2.75 -7.14
N SER A 53 -0.79 2.95 -6.34
CA SER A 53 -1.90 3.82 -6.69
C SER A 53 -1.44 5.27 -6.90
N LEU A 54 -0.59 5.80 -6.03
CA LEU A 54 -0.02 7.14 -6.17
C LEU A 54 0.85 7.27 -7.42
N ALA A 55 1.67 6.26 -7.72
CA ALA A 55 2.45 6.23 -8.95
C ALA A 55 1.55 6.23 -10.20
N ALA A 56 0.45 5.48 -10.17
CA ALA A 56 -0.55 5.46 -11.25
C ALA A 56 -1.31 6.79 -11.39
N LEU A 57 -1.39 7.60 -10.32
CA LEU A 57 -1.89 8.97 -10.34
C LEU A 57 -0.86 10.01 -10.80
N ASN A 58 0.34 9.59 -11.23
CA ASN A 58 1.50 10.44 -11.50
C ASN A 58 2.00 11.24 -10.27
N GLU A 59 1.61 10.86 -9.06
CA GLU A 59 2.10 11.46 -7.81
C GLU A 59 3.40 10.78 -7.37
N ARG A 60 4.44 10.90 -8.20
CA ARG A 60 5.71 10.19 -8.01
C ARG A 60 6.35 10.46 -6.65
N GLU A 61 6.41 11.71 -6.21
CA GLU A 61 7.04 12.08 -4.93
C GLU A 61 6.32 11.42 -3.75
N ALA A 62 4.98 11.44 -3.76
CA ALA A 62 4.18 10.78 -2.74
C ALA A 62 4.33 9.25 -2.79
N ALA A 63 4.40 8.67 -4.00
CA ALA A 63 4.67 7.25 -4.18
C ALA A 63 6.03 6.84 -3.57
N CYS A 64 7.10 7.58 -3.88
CA CYS A 64 8.44 7.34 -3.34
C CYS A 64 8.48 7.42 -1.81
N ALA A 65 7.85 8.46 -1.24
CA ALA A 65 7.74 8.61 0.20
C ALA A 65 6.98 7.44 0.84
N THR A 66 5.87 7.00 0.22
CA THR A 66 5.07 5.87 0.68
C THR A 66 5.87 4.57 0.66
N PHE A 67 6.60 4.30 -0.42
CA PHE A 67 7.44 3.10 -0.52
C PHE A 67 8.54 3.10 0.55
N ALA A 68 9.19 4.23 0.80
CA ALA A 68 10.19 4.36 1.85
C ALA A 68 9.60 4.19 3.26
N GLU A 69 8.32 4.51 3.46
CA GLU A 69 7.64 4.24 4.73
C GLU A 69 7.43 2.74 4.98
N VAL A 70 7.38 1.89 3.96
CA VAL A 70 7.17 0.44 4.14
C VAL A 70 8.30 -0.17 4.97
N ASP A 71 9.55 0.09 4.62
CA ASP A 71 10.71 -0.41 5.37
C ASP A 71 10.81 0.21 6.78
N ARG A 72 10.37 1.47 6.94
CA ARG A 72 10.40 2.16 8.25
C ARG A 72 9.33 1.64 9.21
N LYS A 73 8.08 1.52 8.75
CA LYS A 73 6.94 1.10 9.58
C LYS A 73 6.86 -0.40 9.74
N PHE A 74 7.31 -1.16 8.73
CA PHE A 74 7.20 -2.61 8.70
C PHE A 74 8.56 -3.28 8.47
N PRO A 75 9.53 -3.13 9.40
CA PRO A 75 10.85 -3.76 9.27
C PRO A 75 10.79 -5.29 9.27
N ARG A 76 9.70 -5.87 9.78
CA ARG A 76 9.41 -7.31 9.77
C ARG A 76 8.63 -7.78 8.54
N ALA A 77 8.42 -6.91 7.55
CA ALA A 77 7.82 -7.30 6.28
C ALA A 77 8.61 -8.44 5.61
N THR A 78 7.87 -9.31 4.93
CA THR A 78 8.45 -10.44 4.21
C THR A 78 9.47 -9.96 3.18
N SER A 79 10.50 -10.76 2.94
CA SER A 79 11.53 -10.46 1.93
C SER A 79 10.91 -10.22 0.56
N SER A 80 9.86 -10.97 0.22
CA SER A 80 9.11 -10.82 -1.02
C SER A 80 8.45 -9.46 -1.15
N LEU A 81 7.85 -8.94 -0.07
CA LEU A 81 7.24 -7.61 -0.08
C LEU A 81 8.30 -6.52 -0.26
N ARG A 82 9.41 -6.59 0.49
CA ARG A 82 10.51 -5.63 0.34
C ARG A 82 11.08 -5.60 -1.08
N GLN A 83 11.26 -6.77 -1.69
CA GLN A 83 11.64 -6.84 -3.10
C GLN A 83 10.61 -6.20 -4.04
N SER A 84 9.31 -6.33 -3.75
CA SER A 84 8.27 -5.64 -4.51
C SER A 84 8.35 -4.11 -4.36
N VAL A 85 8.54 -3.61 -3.14
CA VAL A 85 8.73 -2.17 -2.88
C VAL A 85 9.93 -1.64 -3.66
N GLU A 86 11.07 -2.31 -3.59
CA GLU A 86 12.29 -1.88 -4.30
C GLU A 86 12.09 -1.84 -5.83
N ARG A 87 11.38 -2.83 -6.38
CA ARG A 87 11.06 -2.83 -7.82
C ARG A 87 10.15 -1.66 -8.19
N GLU A 88 9.16 -1.37 -7.38
CA GLU A 88 8.22 -0.27 -7.64
C GLU A 88 8.89 1.10 -7.47
N GLN A 89 9.80 1.26 -6.50
CA GLN A 89 10.64 2.45 -6.36
C GLN A 89 11.45 2.71 -7.64
N LYS A 90 12.19 1.70 -8.11
CA LYS A 90 12.97 1.78 -9.36
C LYS A 90 12.10 2.12 -10.56
N ARG A 91 10.89 1.55 -10.65
CA ARG A 91 9.92 1.85 -11.73
C ARG A 91 9.38 3.28 -11.65
N ALA A 92 9.11 3.76 -10.45
CA ALA A 92 8.66 5.11 -10.21
C ALA A 92 9.78 6.15 -10.40
N GLY A 93 11.06 5.73 -10.42
CA GLY A 93 12.21 6.65 -10.50
C GLY A 93 12.53 7.29 -9.15
N CYS A 94 12.24 6.56 -8.08
CA CYS A 94 12.92 6.67 -6.80
C CYS A 94 14.20 5.81 -6.87
#